data_AF-A0A8J7GQ98-F1
#
_entry.id   AF-A0A8J7GQ98-F1
#
_cell.length_a   1.000
_cell.length_b   1.000
_cell.length_c   1.000
_cell.angle_alpha   90.00
_cell.angle_beta   90.00
_cell.angle_gamma   90.00
#
_symmetry.space_group_name_H-M   'P 1'
#
loop_
_entity.id
_entity.type
_entity.pdbx_description
1 polymer ?
#
loop_
_entity_poly.entity_id
_entity_poly.type
_entity_poly.pdbx_seq_one_letter_code
_entity_poly.pdbx_strand_id
1 'polypeptide(L)'
;MQRYTARIGHSALLSRRIGGFSLMEVLLAMLVGCVMIIVSMQIYPALRRHSQNTLRHFWLEQRIHQALFALEKDLRRAGFGASRCHGDVVTLGQFPGEAANSCAIVAYDFNRRGGAPQNRETFGYRLRAVESTDVV
;
A
#
# COMPACT_ATOMS: atom_id res chain seq x y z
N MET A 1 17.32 3.15 64.82
CA MET A 1 17.14 3.43 63.37
C MET A 1 18.44 3.98 62.81
N GLN A 2 19.24 3.11 62.16
CA GLN A 2 20.44 3.49 61.41
C GLN A 2 20.04 4.14 60.08
N ARG A 3 20.56 5.33 59.81
CA ARG A 3 20.58 5.92 58.47
C ARG A 3 22.02 6.02 58.02
N TYR A 4 22.42 5.07 57.19
CA TYR A 4 23.66 5.08 56.43
C TYR A 4 23.50 6.11 55.30
N THR A 5 24.20 7.24 55.35
CA THR A 5 24.22 8.21 54.24
C THR A 5 25.43 7.93 53.36
N ALA A 6 25.20 7.24 52.25
CA ALA A 6 26.18 7.11 51.18
C ALA A 6 26.40 8.49 50.54
N ARG A 7 27.58 9.08 50.74
CA ARG A 7 28.06 10.19 49.89
C ARG A 7 28.40 9.61 48.52
N ILE A 8 27.48 9.73 47.59
CA ILE A 8 27.75 9.49 46.17
C ILE A 8 28.57 10.71 45.69
N GLY A 9 29.88 10.52 45.49
CA GLY A 9 30.77 11.52 44.92
C GLY A 9 30.46 11.74 43.44
N HIS A 10 29.73 12.81 43.13
CA HIS A 10 29.31 13.21 41.77
C HIS A 10 30.28 14.19 41.08
N SER A 11 31.59 14.16 41.41
CA SER A 11 32.50 15.25 41.01
C SER A 11 33.77 14.82 40.27
N ALA A 12 33.80 13.64 39.66
CA ALA A 12 35.00 13.12 38.98
C ALA A 12 34.78 12.71 37.51
N LEU A 13 33.76 13.26 36.85
CA LEU A 13 33.60 13.11 35.41
C LEU A 13 33.69 14.49 34.77
N LEU A 14 34.68 14.64 33.88
CA LEU A 14 34.83 15.72 32.89
C LEU A 14 35.61 16.97 33.33
N SER A 15 36.85 16.78 33.78
CA SER A 15 37.93 17.70 33.37
C SER A 15 38.85 16.97 32.40
N ARG A 16 38.34 16.71 31.19
CA ARG A 16 39.16 16.21 30.09
C ARG A 16 39.74 17.43 29.40
N ARG A 17 41.05 17.69 29.53
CA ARG A 17 41.75 18.64 28.66
C ARG A 17 41.55 18.16 27.22
N ILE A 18 40.83 18.96 26.43
CA ILE A 18 40.71 18.75 24.99
C ILE A 18 42.03 19.24 24.40
N GLY A 19 42.93 18.32 24.08
CA GLY A 19 44.07 18.62 23.22
C GLY A 19 43.60 18.84 21.78
N GLY A 20 44.27 19.71 21.03
CA GLY A 20 44.02 19.85 19.59
C GLY A 20 44.40 18.58 18.85
N PHE A 21 43.64 18.22 17.82
CA PHE A 21 43.94 17.06 16.99
C PHE A 21 45.04 17.38 15.98
N SER A 22 45.89 16.40 15.70
CA SER A 22 46.84 16.51 14.59
C SER A 22 46.10 16.51 13.25
N LEU A 23 46.59 17.27 12.28
CA LEU A 23 46.00 17.34 10.94
C LEU A 23 45.89 15.95 10.29
N MET A 24 46.92 15.11 10.46
CA MET A 24 46.92 13.73 9.95
C MET A 24 45.83 12.86 10.59
N GLU A 25 45.54 13.10 11.87
CA GLU A 25 44.55 12.36 12.64
C GLU A 25 43.14 12.67 12.17
N VAL A 26 42.85 13.94 11.88
CA VAL A 26 41.58 14.38 11.30
C VAL A 26 41.40 13.83 9.88
N LEU A 27 42.45 13.86 9.05
CA LEU A 27 42.40 13.29 7.69
C LEU A 27 42.10 11.79 7.71
N LEU A 28 42.70 11.05 8.63
CA LEU A 28 42.48 9.60 8.76
C LEU A 28 41.07 9.29 9.27
N ALA A 29 40.57 10.06 10.24
CA ALA A 29 39.19 9.94 10.71
C ALA A 29 38.15 10.23 9.61
N MET A 30 38.37 11.28 8.83
CA MET A 30 37.50 11.64 7.70
C MET A 30 37.54 10.57 6.61
N LEU A 31 38.71 10.03 6.29
CA LEU A 31 38.86 8.96 5.30
C LEU A 31 38.07 7.71 5.71
N VAL A 32 38.18 7.28 6.97
CA VAL A 32 37.43 6.13 7.49
C VAL A 32 35.92 6.41 7.49
N GLY A 33 35.50 7.62 7.86
CA GLY A 33 34.09 8.03 7.80
C GLY A 33 33.51 7.97 6.39
N CYS A 34 34.23 8.50 5.40
CA CYS A 34 33.83 8.45 4.00
C CYS A 34 33.70 7.01 3.49
N VAL A 35 34.66 6.14 3.81
CA VAL A 35 34.60 4.72 3.44
C VAL A 35 33.38 4.04 4.06
N MET A 36 33.10 4.30 5.34
CA MET A 36 31.91 3.75 6.02
C MET A 36 30.59 4.20 5.38
N ILE A 37 30.51 5.48 4.99
CA ILE A 37 29.35 6.03 4.28
C ILE A 37 29.17 5.32 2.93
N ILE A 38 30.25 5.20 2.13
CA ILE A 38 30.21 4.53 0.82
C ILE A 38 29.75 3.07 0.94
N VAL A 39 30.26 2.32 1.92
CA VAL A 39 29.84 0.92 2.16
C VAL A 39 28.35 0.84 2.49
N SER A 40 27.87 1.73 3.36
CA SER A 40 26.45 1.79 3.75
C SER A 40 25.54 2.09 2.56
N MET A 41 25.96 3.00 1.67
CA MET A 41 25.20 3.33 0.46
C MET A 41 25.10 2.16 -0.52
N GLN A 42 26.07 1.24 -0.54
CA GLN A 42 26.03 0.07 -1.43
C GLN A 42 25.16 -1.09 -0.90
N ILE A 43 25.01 -1.21 0.42
CA ILE A 43 24.13 -2.21 1.04
C ILE A 43 22.64 -1.84 0.84
N TYR A 44 22.34 -0.55 0.77
CA TYR A 44 20.98 -0.03 0.56
C TYR A 44 20.29 -0.51 -0.75
N PRO A 45 20.89 -0.44 -1.94
CA PRO A 45 20.27 -0.90 -3.18
C PRO A 45 20.10 -2.43 -3.22
N ALA A 46 20.96 -3.21 -2.58
CA ALA A 46 20.83 -4.66 -2.49
C ALA A 46 19.58 -5.04 -1.67
N LEU A 47 19.36 -4.36 -0.54
CA LEU A 47 18.14 -4.52 0.26
C LEU A 47 16.90 -4.02 -0.49
N ARG A 48 17.03 -2.92 -1.25
CA ARG A 48 15.93 -2.36 -2.05
C ARG A 48 15.48 -3.27 -3.19
N ARG A 49 16.40 -4.00 -3.84
CA ARG A 49 16.08 -4.93 -4.93
C ARG A 49 15.20 -6.09 -4.47
N HIS A 50 15.48 -6.65 -3.29
CA HIS A 50 14.66 -7.73 -2.75
C HIS A 50 13.26 -7.24 -2.36
N SER A 51 13.16 -6.01 -1.84
CA SER A 51 11.89 -5.41 -1.45
C SER A 51 11.01 -4.95 -2.61
N GLN A 52 11.55 -4.73 -3.82
CA GLN A 52 10.74 -4.23 -4.94
C GLN A 52 9.72 -5.25 -5.45
N ASN A 53 10.07 -6.54 -5.49
CA ASN A 53 9.15 -7.58 -5.93
C ASN A 53 8.03 -7.78 -4.90
N THR A 54 8.38 -7.88 -3.62
CA THR A 54 7.39 -7.97 -2.53
C THR A 54 6.45 -6.77 -2.52
N LEU A 55 6.98 -5.56 -2.75
CA LEU A 55 6.16 -4.36 -2.78
C LEU A 55 5.26 -4.34 -4.02
N ARG A 56 5.72 -4.79 -5.20
CA ARG A 56 4.88 -4.93 -6.40
C ARG A 56 3.72 -5.89 -6.17
N HIS A 57 3.96 -7.04 -5.56
CA HIS A 57 2.90 -7.99 -5.22
C HIS A 57 1.90 -7.38 -4.24
N PHE A 58 2.37 -6.71 -3.19
CA PHE A 58 1.50 -6.03 -2.23
C PHE A 58 0.61 -4.97 -2.89
N TRP A 59 1.18 -4.14 -3.78
CA TRP A 59 0.41 -3.12 -4.49
C TRP A 59 -0.63 -3.73 -5.43
N LEU A 60 -0.30 -4.82 -6.12
CA LEU A 60 -1.25 -5.54 -6.98
C LEU A 60 -2.38 -6.13 -6.15
N GLU A 61 -2.05 -6.83 -5.06
CA GLU A 61 -3.01 -7.43 -4.15
C GLU A 61 -3.98 -6.37 -3.61
N GLN A 62 -3.44 -5.22 -3.18
CA GLN A 62 -4.25 -4.12 -2.69
C GLN A 62 -5.22 -3.56 -3.75
N ARG A 63 -4.80 -3.45 -5.01
CA ARG A 63 -5.69 -3.00 -6.10
C ARG A 63 -6.79 -4.02 -6.40
N ILE A 64 -6.44 -5.31 -6.39
CA ILE A 64 -7.39 -6.40 -6.60
C ILE A 64 -8.42 -6.40 -5.46
N HIS A 65 -7.99 -6.31 -4.21
CA HIS A 65 -8.90 -6.24 -3.05
C HIS A 65 -9.80 -5.01 -3.11
N GLN A 66 -9.28 -3.85 -3.49
CA GLN A 66 -10.11 -2.64 -3.65
C GLN A 66 -11.17 -2.79 -4.75
N ALA A 67 -10.79 -3.36 -5.89
CA ALA A 67 -11.73 -3.61 -6.99
C ALA A 67 -12.80 -4.65 -6.61
N LEU A 68 -12.39 -5.74 -5.97
CA LEU A 68 -13.29 -6.78 -5.45
C LEU A 68 -14.23 -6.24 -4.39
N PHE A 69 -13.75 -5.41 -3.46
CA PHE A 69 -14.58 -4.81 -2.43
C PHE A 69 -15.67 -3.90 -2.99
N ALA A 70 -15.33 -3.11 -4.02
CA ALA A 70 -16.31 -2.28 -4.72
C ALA A 70 -17.35 -3.16 -5.44
N LEU A 71 -16.90 -4.16 -6.20
CA LEU A 71 -17.77 -5.08 -6.92
C LEU A 71 -18.67 -5.89 -5.97
N GLU A 72 -18.16 -6.38 -4.86
CA GLU A 72 -18.94 -7.07 -3.83
C GLU A 72 -20.03 -6.16 -3.25
N LYS A 73 -19.68 -4.92 -2.95
CA LYS A 73 -20.64 -3.94 -2.41
C LYS A 73 -21.77 -3.67 -3.40
N ASP A 74 -21.44 -3.54 -4.67
CA ASP A 74 -22.42 -3.25 -5.73
C ASP A 74 -23.28 -4.50 -6.02
N LEU A 75 -22.70 -5.71 -5.96
CA LEU A 75 -23.45 -6.98 -6.03
C LEU A 75 -24.38 -7.20 -4.83
N ARG A 76 -23.92 -6.91 -3.60
CA ARG A 76 -24.77 -6.99 -2.40
C ARG A 76 -25.95 -6.01 -2.44
N ARG A 77 -25.82 -4.90 -3.18
CA ARG A 77 -26.88 -3.91 -3.41
C ARG A 77 -27.72 -4.22 -4.65
N ALA A 78 -27.29 -5.14 -5.49
CA ALA A 78 -27.99 -5.50 -6.70
C ALA A 78 -29.42 -5.96 -6.36
N GLY A 79 -30.41 -5.43 -7.06
CA GLY A 79 -31.83 -5.75 -6.82
C GLY A 79 -32.46 -5.00 -5.65
N PHE A 80 -31.71 -4.15 -4.94
CA PHE A 80 -32.29 -3.19 -4.01
C PHE A 80 -33.01 -2.08 -4.79
N GLY A 81 -34.30 -1.91 -4.50
CA GLY A 81 -35.11 -0.80 -5.01
C GLY A 81 -36.24 -0.47 -4.05
N ALA A 82 -36.65 0.80 -4.03
CA ALA A 82 -37.73 1.28 -3.17
C ALA A 82 -39.11 0.65 -3.51
N SER A 83 -39.26 0.07 -4.70
CA SER A 83 -40.43 -0.68 -5.17
C SER A 83 -40.00 -2.07 -5.70
N ARG A 84 -40.96 -2.97 -6.02
CA ARG A 84 -40.66 -4.30 -6.56
C ARG A 84 -39.85 -4.17 -7.86
N CYS A 85 -38.56 -4.48 -7.79
CA CYS A 85 -37.69 -4.59 -8.95
C CYS A 85 -38.10 -5.79 -9.82
N HIS A 86 -38.66 -5.55 -11.01
CA HIS A 86 -38.91 -6.60 -12.02
C HIS A 86 -37.79 -6.59 -13.06
N GLY A 87 -37.21 -7.76 -13.36
CA GLY A 87 -36.15 -7.94 -14.37
C GLY A 87 -34.80 -8.35 -13.77
N ASP A 88 -33.90 -8.79 -14.65
CA ASP A 88 -32.60 -9.36 -14.28
C ASP A 88 -31.73 -8.33 -13.56
N VAL A 89 -31.33 -8.70 -12.35
CA VAL A 89 -30.55 -7.86 -11.42
C VAL A 89 -29.09 -7.78 -11.83
N VAL A 90 -28.57 -8.87 -12.40
CA VAL A 90 -27.25 -8.97 -13.01
C VAL A 90 -27.44 -9.57 -14.39
N THR A 91 -26.92 -8.90 -15.40
CA THR A 91 -26.96 -9.36 -16.80
C THR A 91 -25.55 -9.44 -17.35
N LEU A 92 -25.32 -10.40 -18.24
CA LEU A 92 -24.08 -10.49 -19.00
C LEU A 92 -24.29 -9.79 -20.33
N GLY A 93 -23.40 -8.86 -20.64
CA GLY A 93 -23.36 -8.14 -21.89
C GLY A 93 -22.00 -8.28 -22.57
N GLN A 94 -21.82 -7.54 -23.64
CA GLN A 94 -20.57 -7.52 -24.41
C GLN A 94 -20.24 -6.09 -24.83
N PHE A 95 -18.96 -5.74 -24.76
CA PHE A 95 -18.48 -4.50 -25.39
C PHE A 95 -18.25 -4.76 -26.89
N PRO A 96 -18.56 -3.80 -27.79
CA PRO A 96 -18.32 -3.98 -29.22
C PRO A 96 -16.85 -4.34 -29.50
N GLY A 97 -16.61 -5.47 -30.17
CA GLY A 97 -15.27 -5.98 -30.46
C GLY A 97 -14.69 -6.94 -29.42
N GLU A 98 -15.44 -7.31 -28.37
CA GLU A 98 -15.05 -8.33 -27.40
C GLU A 98 -15.90 -9.60 -27.54
N ALA A 99 -15.47 -10.68 -26.86
CA ALA A 99 -16.21 -11.92 -26.80
C ALA A 99 -17.59 -11.74 -26.14
N ALA A 100 -18.52 -12.64 -26.44
CA ALA A 100 -19.80 -12.70 -25.76
C ALA A 100 -19.60 -12.86 -24.24
N ASN A 101 -20.43 -12.17 -23.44
CA ASN A 101 -20.35 -12.14 -21.97
C ASN A 101 -19.07 -11.50 -21.40
N SER A 102 -18.42 -10.59 -22.11
CA SER A 102 -17.22 -9.87 -21.60
C SER A 102 -17.50 -8.82 -20.53
N CYS A 103 -18.76 -8.41 -20.36
CA CYS A 103 -19.17 -7.37 -19.42
C CYS A 103 -20.21 -7.92 -18.44
N ALA A 104 -20.01 -7.67 -17.14
CA ALA A 104 -21.04 -7.89 -16.13
C ALA A 104 -21.76 -6.56 -15.84
N ILE A 105 -23.08 -6.56 -15.97
CA ILE A 105 -23.91 -5.38 -15.83
C ILE A 105 -24.82 -5.57 -14.62
N VAL A 106 -24.72 -4.68 -13.64
CA VAL A 106 -25.45 -4.72 -12.36
C VAL A 106 -26.39 -3.53 -12.28
N ALA A 107 -27.66 -3.77 -11.95
CA ALA A 107 -28.67 -2.71 -11.84
C ALA A 107 -29.24 -2.61 -10.42
N TYR A 108 -29.22 -1.41 -9.84
CA TYR A 108 -29.83 -1.12 -8.53
C TYR A 108 -30.20 0.37 -8.39
N ASP A 109 -31.09 0.70 -7.46
CA ASP A 109 -31.48 2.08 -7.15
C ASP A 109 -30.46 2.69 -6.16
N PHE A 110 -29.43 3.37 -6.67
CA PHE A 110 -28.37 4.00 -5.86
C PHE A 110 -28.90 5.23 -5.12
N ASN A 111 -29.75 6.03 -5.77
CA ASN A 111 -30.24 7.29 -5.21
C ASN A 111 -31.51 7.16 -4.35
N ARG A 112 -32.12 5.97 -4.27
CA ARG A 112 -33.34 5.65 -3.51
C ARG A 112 -34.53 6.54 -3.85
N ARG A 113 -34.55 7.19 -5.02
CA ARG A 113 -35.65 8.09 -5.39
C ARG A 113 -36.92 7.31 -5.67
N GLY A 114 -36.81 6.02 -5.97
CA GLY A 114 -37.93 5.22 -6.44
C GLY A 114 -38.39 5.68 -7.83
N GLY A 115 -38.75 4.73 -8.69
CA GLY A 115 -39.17 5.03 -10.05
C GLY A 115 -39.44 3.78 -10.87
N ALA A 116 -40.07 3.96 -12.03
CA ALA A 116 -40.34 2.87 -12.97
C ALA A 116 -39.04 2.11 -13.32
N PRO A 117 -39.13 0.81 -13.66
CA PRO A 117 -37.96 -0.04 -13.96
C PRO A 117 -37.04 0.47 -15.09
N GLN A 118 -37.47 1.46 -15.87
CA GLN A 118 -36.67 2.12 -16.91
C GLN A 118 -35.67 3.15 -16.38
N ASN A 119 -35.80 3.62 -15.13
CA ASN A 119 -34.90 4.61 -14.52
C ASN A 119 -33.82 3.96 -13.64
N ARG A 120 -33.50 2.69 -13.88
CA ARG A 120 -32.51 1.93 -13.09
C ARG A 120 -31.10 2.42 -13.38
N GLU A 121 -30.41 2.83 -12.33
CA GLU A 121 -28.98 3.15 -12.39
C GLU A 121 -28.21 1.85 -12.60
N THR A 122 -27.47 1.78 -13.70
CA THR A 122 -26.82 0.56 -14.19
C THR A 122 -25.31 0.76 -14.20
N PHE A 123 -24.58 -0.20 -13.63
CA PHE A 123 -23.12 -0.19 -13.49
C PHE A 123 -22.53 -1.39 -14.24
N GLY A 124 -21.51 -1.16 -15.06
CA GLY A 124 -20.88 -2.19 -15.88
C GLY A 124 -19.42 -2.43 -15.49
N TYR A 125 -19.04 -3.69 -15.30
CA TYR A 125 -17.66 -4.13 -15.03
C TYR A 125 -17.14 -4.92 -16.22
N ARG A 126 -15.94 -4.55 -16.67
CA ARG A 126 -15.20 -5.20 -17.76
C ARG A 126 -13.75 -5.40 -17.34
N LEU A 127 -13.21 -6.57 -17.66
CA LEU A 127 -11.78 -6.84 -17.57
C LEU A 127 -11.09 -6.33 -18.84
N ARG A 128 -10.19 -5.35 -18.72
CA ARG A 128 -9.47 -4.79 -19.89
C ARG A 128 -8.17 -5.53 -20.22
N ALA A 129 -7.50 -6.08 -19.21
CA ALA A 129 -6.30 -6.88 -19.37
C ALA A 129 -6.12 -7.72 -18.10
N VAL A 130 -5.74 -8.99 -18.27
CA VAL A 130 -5.13 -9.77 -17.20
C VAL A 130 -3.64 -9.45 -17.27
N GLU A 131 -3.10 -8.80 -16.24
CA GLU A 131 -1.65 -8.74 -16.07
C GLU A 131 -1.17 -10.14 -15.66
N SER A 132 -1.09 -11.06 -16.62
CA SER A 132 -0.42 -12.35 -16.47
C SER A 132 1.07 -12.04 -16.52
N THR A 133 1.65 -11.79 -15.35
CA THR A 133 3.08 -12.02 -15.18
C THR A 133 3.26 -13.53 -15.12
N ASP A 134 3.39 -14.15 -16.28
CA ASP A 134 4.04 -15.45 -16.38
C ASP A 134 5.49 -15.24 -15.90
N VAL A 135 5.72 -15.53 -14.63
CA VAL A 135 7.06 -15.68 -14.08
C VAL A 135 7.55 -17.06 -14.53
N VAL A 136 8.22 -17.08 -15.68
CA VAL A 136 9.19 -18.12 -16.06
C VAL A 136 10.57 -17.48 -16.09
#